data_AF-A0A8H3XPN9-F1
#
_entry.id   AF-A0A8H3XPN9-F1
#
_cell.length_a   1.000
_cell.length_b   1.000
_cell.length_c   1.000
_cell.angle_alpha   90.00
_cell.angle_beta   90.00
_cell.angle_gamma   90.00
#
_symmetry.space_group_name_H-M   'P 1'
#
loop_
_entity.id
_entity.type
_entity.pdbx_description
1 polymer ?
#
loop_
_entity_poly.entity_id
_entity_poly.type
_entity_poly.pdbx_seq_one_letter_code
_entity_poly.pdbx_strand_id
1 'polypeptide(L)'
;MNKNFSLYLLIALIGIIIIPSVASVISQSNNINNTLGFQTSNRIKGTLIFKNKYKRNKGNKTRSENKIYSRNDIYIIYCTASVINTDNGNIGLTAAHCLHDDDGSPYDPNSLSFSPGYNGTNGPLGAIPVVDTAIPHIHLENPEEDDYALVRFAFQDPNREGATLQDYTGALGWRFDIGDDEPTSVFGYPFHGDMEDCARDGERLCKCQGIAEMQESFYAITNMYLGEGTSGSPFISQYDPETNLCYVYAICDSFLDKYNYSIGDIWDEGIFLDLLLRITP
;
A
#
# COMPACT_ATOMS: atom_id res chain seq x y z
N MET A 1 25.82 37.68 -48.08
CA MET A 1 25.02 36.64 -48.77
C MET A 1 25.66 35.31 -48.43
N ASN A 2 25.12 34.30 -47.73
CA ASN A 2 23.80 33.87 -47.22
C ASN A 2 24.06 33.26 -45.80
N LYS A 3 23.30 33.49 -44.72
CA LYS A 3 21.92 33.05 -44.33
C LYS A 3 21.70 31.52 -44.22
N ASN A 4 21.53 31.10 -42.95
CA ASN A 4 20.58 30.11 -42.38
C ASN A 4 20.78 28.60 -42.57
N PHE A 5 20.95 27.88 -41.44
CA PHE A 5 20.17 26.73 -40.89
C PHE A 5 21.04 26.13 -39.75
N SER A 6 20.91 26.45 -38.46
CA SER A 6 19.81 26.20 -37.50
C SER A 6 19.37 24.73 -37.44
N LEU A 7 19.75 23.99 -36.39
CA LEU A 7 18.85 23.44 -35.36
C LEU A 7 19.34 22.13 -34.71
N TYR A 8 19.24 22.11 -33.38
CA TYR A 8 19.01 20.98 -32.48
C TYR A 8 20.07 19.87 -32.35
N LEU A 9 21.00 20.10 -31.41
CA LEU A 9 21.38 19.04 -30.48
C LEU A 9 21.09 19.54 -29.05
N LEU A 10 19.80 19.73 -28.75
CA LEU A 10 19.34 19.79 -27.37
C LEU A 10 19.31 18.34 -26.89
N ILE A 11 20.37 17.92 -26.21
CA ILE A 11 20.33 16.69 -25.40
C ILE A 11 19.43 17.04 -24.22
N ALA A 12 18.14 16.70 -24.34
CA ALA A 12 17.24 16.70 -23.21
C ALA A 12 17.68 15.56 -22.29
N LEU A 13 18.53 15.90 -21.31
CA LEU A 13 18.69 15.10 -20.08
C LEU A 13 17.36 15.21 -19.32
N ILE A 14 16.35 14.47 -19.76
CA ILE A 14 15.21 14.14 -18.91
C ILE A 14 15.77 13.07 -17.97
N GLY A 15 16.27 13.52 -16.82
CA GLY A 15 16.58 12.61 -15.73
C GLY A 15 15.29 11.88 -15.39
N ILE A 16 15.23 10.58 -15.72
CA ILE A 16 14.24 9.68 -15.13
C ILE A 16 14.49 9.80 -13.63
N ILE A 17 13.56 10.42 -12.91
CA ILE A 17 13.58 10.40 -11.46
C ILE A 17 13.25 8.96 -11.09
N ILE A 18 14.29 8.14 -10.95
CA ILE A 18 14.16 6.81 -10.36
C ILE A 18 13.84 7.07 -8.89
N ILE A 19 12.64 6.70 -8.47
CA ILE A 19 12.24 6.79 -7.07
C ILE A 19 12.52 5.41 -6.47
N PRO A 20 13.59 5.22 -5.67
CA PRO A 20 13.81 3.97 -4.96
C PRO A 20 12.80 3.91 -3.80
N SER A 21 11.57 3.53 -4.09
CA SER A 21 10.53 3.34 -3.09
C SER A 21 9.99 1.93 -3.23
N VAL A 22 10.48 1.05 -2.34
CA VAL A 22 10.09 -0.36 -2.27
C VAL A 22 8.66 -0.57 -1.76
N ALA A 23 8.06 0.46 -1.15
CA ALA A 23 6.70 0.46 -0.60
C ALA A 23 6.14 1.89 -0.54
N SER A 24 4.83 2.06 -0.63
CA SER A 24 4.13 3.35 -0.74
C SER A 24 2.68 3.27 -0.24
N VAL A 25 1.99 4.39 -0.06
CA VAL A 25 0.64 4.41 0.57
C VAL A 25 -0.45 4.16 -0.46
N ILE A 26 -1.44 3.32 -0.11
CA ILE A 26 -2.77 3.30 -0.73
C ILE A 26 -3.76 3.98 0.21
N SER A 27 -4.55 4.90 -0.34
CA SER A 27 -5.56 5.67 0.39
C SER A 27 -6.86 5.79 -0.40
N GLN A 28 -7.97 5.92 0.34
CA GLN A 28 -9.27 6.23 -0.21
C GLN A 28 -9.52 7.75 -0.33
N SER A 29 -10.06 8.22 -1.46
CA SER A 29 -10.46 9.60 -1.73
C SER A 29 -11.93 9.67 -2.16
N ASN A 30 -12.68 10.65 -1.64
CA ASN A 30 -14.08 10.85 -2.01
C ASN A 30 -14.21 11.83 -3.19
N ASN A 31 -14.94 11.42 -4.23
CA ASN A 31 -15.32 12.27 -5.35
C ASN A 31 -16.37 13.31 -4.89
N ILE A 32 -15.94 14.49 -4.43
CA ILE A 32 -16.86 15.58 -4.08
C ILE A 32 -17.20 16.39 -5.34
N ASN A 33 -18.09 15.86 -6.17
CA ASN A 33 -18.72 16.62 -7.25
C ASN A 33 -20.24 16.63 -7.09
N ASN A 34 -20.75 17.40 -6.12
CA ASN A 34 -22.02 18.14 -6.23
C ASN A 34 -22.38 18.90 -4.94
N THR A 35 -21.82 20.10 -4.74
CA THR A 35 -22.57 21.22 -4.13
C THR A 35 -21.97 22.58 -4.52
N LEU A 36 -22.76 23.38 -5.23
CA LEU A 36 -22.51 24.80 -5.50
C LEU A 36 -22.56 25.64 -4.20
N GLY A 37 -21.67 26.63 -4.06
CA GLY A 37 -21.99 27.88 -3.36
C GLY A 37 -20.91 28.54 -2.48
N PHE A 38 -20.40 29.68 -2.97
CA PHE A 38 -19.85 30.87 -2.27
C PHE A 38 -18.34 31.01 -1.94
N GLN A 39 -17.81 32.16 -2.43
CA GLN A 39 -16.53 32.82 -2.14
C GLN A 39 -16.39 33.17 -0.63
N THR A 40 -15.24 33.38 0.01
CA THR A 40 -14.12 34.32 -0.27
C THR A 40 -12.87 33.99 0.60
N SER A 41 -11.75 34.67 0.26
CA SER A 41 -10.40 34.70 0.84
C SER A 41 -10.26 34.84 2.37
N ASN A 42 -9.45 33.97 3.00
CA ASN A 42 -8.24 34.32 3.80
C ASN A 42 -7.77 33.14 4.67
N ARG A 43 -6.45 32.86 4.62
CA ARG A 43 -5.60 32.16 5.60
C ARG A 43 -6.28 31.30 6.68
N ILE A 44 -6.02 29.99 6.64
CA ILE A 44 -5.69 29.22 7.86
C ILE A 44 -4.42 28.42 7.61
N LYS A 45 -3.43 28.69 8.46
CA LYS A 45 -2.21 27.91 8.66
C LYS A 45 -2.57 26.64 9.44
N GLY A 46 -2.00 25.50 9.04
CA GLY A 46 -1.72 24.38 9.94
C GLY A 46 -2.88 23.42 10.25
N THR A 47 -2.52 22.14 10.12
CA THR A 47 -3.00 20.99 10.90
C THR A 47 -4.39 20.44 10.56
N LEU A 48 -4.43 19.23 10.01
CA LEU A 48 -5.35 18.19 10.47
C LEU A 48 -4.63 16.84 10.53
N ILE A 49 -4.24 16.50 11.76
CA ILE A 49 -3.84 15.16 12.21
C ILE A 49 -5.15 14.42 12.48
N PHE A 50 -5.39 13.29 11.82
CA PHE A 50 -6.49 12.40 12.19
C PHE A 50 -5.99 11.40 13.24
N LYS A 51 -6.34 11.67 14.50
CA LYS A 51 -6.38 10.65 15.55
C LYS A 51 -7.84 10.31 15.78
N ASN A 52 -8.17 9.03 15.87
CA ASN A 52 -9.17 8.67 16.85
C ASN A 52 -8.95 7.33 17.53
N LYS A 53 -9.47 7.29 18.75
CA LYS A 53 -9.21 6.37 19.82
C LYS A 53 -10.51 5.63 20.08
N TYR A 54 -10.57 4.30 19.93
CA TYR A 54 -11.46 3.51 20.76
C TYR A 54 -10.92 2.11 21.05
N LYS A 55 -10.95 1.77 22.34
CA LYS A 55 -10.56 0.49 22.91
C LYS A 55 -11.63 -0.55 22.67
N ARG A 56 -11.24 -1.75 22.25
CA ARG A 56 -12.05 -2.97 22.37
C ARG A 56 -12.18 -3.34 23.86
N ASN A 57 -13.39 -3.32 24.40
CA ASN A 57 -13.69 -3.99 25.66
C ASN A 57 -14.76 -5.06 25.42
N LYS A 58 -14.41 -6.31 25.72
CA LYS A 58 -15.33 -7.46 25.80
C LYS A 58 -16.37 -7.22 26.89
N GLY A 59 -17.66 -7.40 26.59
CA GLY A 59 -18.69 -7.60 27.63
C GLY A 59 -20.13 -7.20 27.28
N ASN A 60 -20.96 -8.20 27.01
CA ASN A 60 -22.43 -8.33 27.18
C ASN A 60 -23.37 -7.10 27.29
N LYS A 61 -24.35 -7.08 26.36
CA LYS A 61 -25.80 -6.74 26.48
C LYS A 61 -26.25 -5.74 27.57
N THR A 62 -26.80 -4.57 27.17
CA THR A 62 -28.26 -4.28 27.15
C THR A 62 -28.58 -2.84 26.68
N ARG A 63 -29.53 -2.75 25.73
CA ARG A 63 -30.60 -1.74 25.52
C ARG A 63 -30.28 -0.22 25.51
N SER A 64 -30.52 0.35 24.33
CA SER A 64 -30.93 1.72 23.99
C SER A 64 -30.01 2.87 24.41
N GLU A 65 -29.13 3.26 23.49
CA GLU A 65 -28.71 4.65 23.36
C GLU A 65 -28.86 5.06 21.89
N ASN A 66 -29.83 5.96 21.65
CA ASN A 66 -29.96 6.69 20.41
C ASN A 66 -28.68 7.50 20.20
N LYS A 67 -27.86 7.15 19.21
CA LYS A 67 -26.79 8.02 18.72
C LYS A 67 -27.01 8.28 17.24
N ILE A 68 -27.41 9.51 16.96
CA ILE A 68 -27.49 10.05 15.60
C ILE A 68 -26.04 10.13 15.10
N TYR A 69 -25.68 9.29 14.13
CA TYR A 69 -24.47 9.51 13.36
C TYR A 69 -24.71 10.74 12.49
N SER A 70 -23.88 11.77 12.67
CA SER A 70 -23.84 12.85 11.71
C SER A 70 -23.40 12.25 10.37
N ARG A 71 -24.04 12.66 9.29
CA ARG A 71 -23.95 12.08 7.93
C ARG A 71 -22.55 12.19 7.27
N ASN A 72 -21.50 12.49 8.02
CA ASN A 72 -20.17 12.92 7.56
C ASN A 72 -18.98 12.24 8.30
N ASP A 73 -19.19 11.15 9.04
CA ASP A 73 -18.05 10.39 9.59
C ASP A 73 -17.42 9.55 8.46
N ILE A 74 -16.45 10.14 7.76
CA ILE A 74 -15.66 9.48 6.70
C ILE A 74 -14.52 8.72 7.39
N TYR A 75 -14.55 7.39 7.31
CA TYR A 75 -13.42 6.54 7.65
C TYR A 75 -12.47 6.53 6.45
N ILE A 76 -11.19 6.87 6.66
CA ILE A 76 -10.15 6.78 5.63
C ILE A 76 -9.20 5.70 6.10
N ILE A 77 -9.14 4.59 5.36
CA ILE A 77 -8.12 3.56 5.56
C ILE A 77 -6.82 4.02 4.90
N TYR A 78 -5.72 3.88 5.64
CA TYR A 78 -4.37 4.02 5.12
C TYR A 78 -3.70 2.66 5.21
N CYS A 79 -3.33 2.12 4.06
CA CYS A 79 -2.54 0.91 3.95
C CYS A 79 -1.23 1.20 3.21
N THR A 80 -0.33 0.24 3.30
CA THR A 80 0.88 0.19 2.50
C THR A 80 0.64 -0.70 1.28
N ALA A 81 1.27 -0.41 0.16
CA ALA A 81 1.31 -1.27 -1.01
C ALA A 81 2.65 -1.12 -1.74
N SER A 82 2.97 -2.07 -2.59
CA SER A 82 4.23 -2.11 -3.32
C SER A 82 4.02 -2.50 -4.77
N VAL A 83 4.78 -1.89 -5.69
CA VAL A 83 4.78 -2.30 -7.11
C VAL A 83 5.56 -3.60 -7.25
N ILE A 84 5.01 -4.57 -7.98
CA ILE A 84 5.64 -5.86 -8.24
C ILE A 84 6.02 -6.03 -9.71
N ASN A 85 7.09 -6.77 -9.94
CA ASN A 85 7.62 -7.01 -11.28
C ASN A 85 6.64 -7.88 -12.07
N THR A 86 6.07 -7.30 -13.13
CA THR A 86 5.06 -7.94 -13.99
C THR A 86 5.23 -7.47 -15.42
N ASP A 87 4.80 -8.26 -16.40
CA ASP A 87 4.92 -7.89 -17.81
C ASP A 87 4.12 -6.61 -18.16
N ASN A 88 3.01 -6.34 -17.47
CA ASN A 88 2.22 -5.12 -17.64
C ASN A 88 2.87 -3.89 -16.98
N GLY A 89 3.66 -4.10 -15.92
CA GLY A 89 4.40 -3.07 -15.20
C GLY A 89 3.59 -2.08 -14.36
N ASN A 90 2.28 -2.28 -14.21
CA ASN A 90 1.39 -1.40 -13.43
C ASN A 90 0.61 -2.15 -12.35
N ILE A 91 1.16 -3.25 -11.85
CA ILE A 91 0.53 -4.09 -10.83
C ILE A 91 1.28 -3.94 -9.50
N GLY A 92 0.55 -3.89 -8.40
CA GLY A 92 1.09 -3.91 -7.05
C GLY A 92 0.41 -4.93 -6.14
N LEU A 93 0.97 -5.08 -4.94
CA LEU A 93 0.49 -5.90 -3.84
C LEU A 93 0.05 -5.05 -2.66
N THR A 94 -1.01 -5.49 -1.98
CA THR A 94 -1.51 -4.93 -0.71
C THR A 94 -2.23 -6.04 0.07
N ALA A 95 -2.69 -5.76 1.30
CA ALA A 95 -3.57 -6.68 2.03
C ALA A 95 -5.00 -6.61 1.47
N ALA A 96 -5.73 -7.73 1.47
CA ALA A 96 -7.07 -7.80 0.90
C ALA A 96 -8.10 -7.01 1.73
N HIS A 97 -7.95 -6.97 3.06
CA HIS A 97 -8.80 -6.15 3.92
C HIS A 97 -8.66 -4.64 3.65
N CYS A 98 -7.56 -4.19 3.03
CA CYS A 98 -7.40 -2.78 2.63
C CYS A 98 -8.32 -2.38 1.47
N LEU A 99 -8.93 -3.36 0.80
CA LEU A 99 -9.78 -3.16 -0.37
C LEU A 99 -11.28 -3.31 -0.03
N HIS A 100 -11.62 -3.58 1.23
CA HIS A 100 -13.00 -3.78 1.69
C HIS A 100 -13.33 -2.85 2.87
N ASP A 101 -14.61 -2.52 2.98
CA ASP A 101 -15.18 -1.84 4.15
C ASP A 101 -15.37 -2.83 5.33
N ASP A 102 -15.63 -2.30 6.52
CA ASP A 102 -15.82 -3.08 7.75
C ASP A 102 -16.98 -4.10 7.66
N ASP A 103 -17.91 -3.89 6.72
CA ASP A 103 -19.04 -4.80 6.45
C ASP A 103 -18.72 -5.88 5.41
N GLY A 104 -17.48 -5.92 4.91
CA GLY A 104 -17.00 -6.86 3.90
C GLY A 104 -17.35 -6.48 2.46
N SER A 105 -17.97 -5.32 2.23
CA SER A 105 -18.22 -4.84 0.86
C SER A 105 -16.95 -4.27 0.23
N PRO A 106 -16.67 -4.53 -1.06
CA PRO A 106 -15.48 -3.98 -1.71
C PRO A 106 -15.61 -2.46 -1.88
N TYR A 107 -14.52 -1.74 -1.68
CA TYR A 107 -14.47 -0.32 -2.01
C TYR A 107 -14.65 -0.09 -3.51
N ASP A 108 -15.25 1.05 -3.86
CA ASP A 108 -15.23 1.53 -5.24
C ASP A 108 -13.76 1.76 -5.65
N PRO A 109 -13.23 1.07 -6.68
CA PRO A 109 -11.86 1.27 -7.14
C PRO A 109 -11.54 2.74 -7.49
N ASN A 110 -12.54 3.50 -7.95
CA ASN A 110 -12.37 4.93 -8.25
C ASN A 110 -12.15 5.80 -7.00
N SER A 111 -12.46 5.25 -5.83
CA SER A 111 -12.13 5.87 -4.55
C SER A 111 -10.73 5.51 -4.08
N LEU A 112 -10.08 4.48 -4.61
CA LEU A 112 -8.76 4.05 -4.19
C LEU A 112 -7.65 4.69 -5.04
N SER A 113 -6.55 5.06 -4.38
CA SER A 113 -5.39 5.64 -5.04
C SER A 113 -4.08 5.23 -4.36
N PHE A 114 -3.03 5.11 -5.15
CA PHE A 114 -1.68 4.76 -4.73
C PHE A 114 -0.74 5.95 -4.96
N SER A 115 0.07 6.31 -3.95
CA SER A 115 1.02 7.42 -4.09
C SER A 115 2.46 6.96 -3.85
N PRO A 116 3.22 6.67 -4.92
CA PRO A 116 4.59 6.20 -4.80
C PRO A 116 5.50 7.29 -4.25
N GLY A 117 6.24 6.97 -3.19
CA GLY A 117 7.09 7.92 -2.47
C GLY A 117 6.32 8.91 -1.59
N TYR A 118 5.14 8.53 -1.11
CA TYR A 118 4.39 9.33 -0.13
C TYR A 118 5.24 9.69 1.09
N ASN A 119 5.09 10.92 1.58
CA ASN A 119 5.86 11.43 2.73
C ASN A 119 5.08 12.50 3.52
N GLY A 120 3.76 12.30 3.71
CA GLY A 120 2.81 13.28 4.27
C GLY A 120 2.11 14.15 3.22
N THR A 121 2.62 14.15 1.98
CA THR A 121 1.94 14.61 0.78
C THR A 121 2.12 13.58 -0.31
N ASN A 122 1.28 13.64 -1.36
CA ASN A 122 1.46 12.81 -2.54
C ASN A 122 2.92 12.86 -3.02
N GLY A 123 3.45 11.69 -3.37
CA GLY A 123 4.80 11.55 -3.89
C GLY A 123 4.94 12.11 -5.31
N PRO A 124 6.12 11.96 -5.93
CA PRO A 124 6.44 12.64 -7.19
C PRO A 124 5.53 12.29 -8.38
N LEU A 125 4.93 11.10 -8.39
CA LEU A 125 3.97 10.68 -9.43
C LEU A 125 2.50 11.01 -9.08
N GLY A 126 2.27 11.74 -7.98
CA GLY A 126 0.94 12.09 -7.52
C GLY A 126 0.20 10.92 -6.89
N ALA A 127 -1.13 10.99 -6.89
CA ALA A 127 -2.02 9.90 -6.52
C ALA A 127 -2.50 9.22 -7.81
N ILE A 128 -2.14 7.94 -7.96
CA ILE A 128 -2.44 7.12 -9.13
C ILE A 128 -3.71 6.32 -8.82
N PRO A 129 -4.79 6.46 -9.61
CA PRO A 129 -6.02 5.72 -9.35
C PRO A 129 -5.84 4.21 -9.49
N VAL A 130 -6.58 3.45 -8.69
CA VAL A 130 -6.76 2.01 -8.88
C VAL A 130 -7.88 1.79 -9.92
N VAL A 131 -7.67 0.84 -10.83
CA VAL A 131 -8.67 0.48 -11.84
C VAL A 131 -9.14 -0.95 -11.76
N ASP A 132 -8.44 -1.79 -11.02
CA ASP A 132 -8.79 -3.19 -10.86
C ASP A 132 -8.14 -3.80 -9.62
N THR A 133 -8.74 -4.86 -9.11
CA THR A 133 -8.28 -5.59 -7.94
C THR A 133 -8.52 -7.08 -8.14
N ALA A 134 -7.56 -7.93 -7.78
CA ALA A 134 -7.74 -9.37 -7.72
C ALA A 134 -7.46 -9.89 -6.32
N ILE A 135 -8.46 -10.55 -5.76
CA ILE A 135 -8.48 -11.03 -4.38
C ILE A 135 -8.69 -12.56 -4.41
N PRO A 136 -8.00 -13.32 -3.54
CA PRO A 136 -8.26 -14.74 -3.32
C PRO A 136 -9.74 -14.99 -3.01
N HIS A 137 -10.33 -16.00 -3.64
CA HIS A 137 -11.74 -16.31 -3.39
C HIS A 137 -11.98 -16.73 -1.94
N ILE A 138 -11.02 -17.44 -1.34
CA ILE A 138 -11.10 -17.90 0.04
C ILE A 138 -11.19 -16.73 1.03
N HIS A 139 -10.47 -15.62 0.77
CA HIS A 139 -10.61 -14.40 1.57
C HIS A 139 -12.02 -13.80 1.51
N LEU A 140 -12.67 -13.88 0.34
CA LEU A 140 -14.05 -13.39 0.18
C LEU A 140 -15.07 -14.27 0.92
N GLU A 141 -14.74 -15.54 1.18
CA GLU A 141 -15.58 -16.45 1.98
C GLU A 141 -15.24 -16.37 3.48
N ASN A 142 -13.97 -16.17 3.80
CA ASN A 142 -13.42 -16.04 5.15
C ASN A 142 -12.35 -14.93 5.20
N PRO A 143 -12.67 -13.72 5.72
CA PRO A 143 -11.74 -12.58 5.76
C PRO A 143 -10.47 -12.77 6.58
N GLU A 144 -10.34 -13.89 7.29
CA GLU A 144 -9.17 -14.25 8.10
C GLU A 144 -8.19 -15.17 7.34
N GLU A 145 -8.47 -15.51 6.08
CA GLU A 145 -7.63 -16.37 5.24
C GLU A 145 -7.18 -15.62 3.97
N ASP A 146 -5.95 -15.90 3.52
CA ASP A 146 -5.34 -15.33 2.30
C ASP A 146 -5.53 -13.80 2.17
N ASP A 147 -5.15 -13.05 3.21
CA ASP A 147 -5.31 -11.60 3.30
C ASP A 147 -4.25 -10.83 2.50
N TYR A 148 -4.17 -11.15 1.20
CA TYR A 148 -3.35 -10.47 0.21
C TYR A 148 -4.14 -10.24 -1.07
N ALA A 149 -3.78 -9.21 -1.82
CA ALA A 149 -4.45 -8.86 -3.06
C ALA A 149 -3.51 -8.20 -4.06
N LEU A 150 -3.80 -8.40 -5.35
CA LEU A 150 -3.20 -7.64 -6.44
C LEU A 150 -4.06 -6.42 -6.78
N VAL A 151 -3.39 -5.33 -7.13
CA VAL A 151 -4.03 -4.07 -7.51
C VAL A 151 -3.43 -3.58 -8.82
N ARG A 152 -4.26 -3.17 -9.78
CA ARG A 152 -3.81 -2.58 -11.05
C ARG A 152 -4.03 -1.07 -11.03
N PHE A 153 -2.97 -0.34 -11.36
CA PHE A 153 -2.93 1.11 -11.33
C PHE A 153 -3.20 1.70 -12.72
N ALA A 154 -4.00 2.76 -12.80
CA ALA A 154 -4.14 3.58 -14.00
C ALA A 154 -2.99 4.58 -14.14
N PHE A 155 -1.76 4.05 -14.18
CA PHE A 155 -0.60 4.88 -14.41
C PHE A 155 -0.60 5.41 -15.85
N GLN A 156 -0.36 6.70 -15.99
CA GLN A 156 -0.17 7.35 -17.27
C GLN A 156 1.23 7.92 -17.28
N ASP A 157 2.04 7.43 -18.22
CA ASP A 157 3.40 7.93 -18.42
C ASP A 157 3.38 9.46 -18.62
N PRO A 158 3.95 10.25 -17.68
CA PRO A 158 3.97 11.70 -17.79
C PRO A 158 4.78 12.19 -18.99
N ASN A 159 5.75 11.40 -19.47
CA ASN A 159 6.57 11.69 -20.64
C ASN A 159 5.94 11.20 -21.95
N ARG A 160 4.91 10.34 -21.88
CA ARG A 160 4.20 9.75 -23.04
C ARG A 160 5.11 8.93 -23.97
N GLU A 161 6.12 8.28 -23.41
CA GLU A 161 7.08 7.42 -24.11
C GLU A 161 6.70 5.93 -24.01
N GLY A 162 5.66 5.60 -23.24
CA GLY A 162 5.15 4.25 -23.05
C GLY A 162 5.77 3.52 -21.86
N ALA A 163 6.45 4.25 -20.97
CA ALA A 163 6.99 3.69 -19.74
C ALA A 163 5.87 3.29 -18.76
N THR A 164 6.11 2.22 -18.03
CA THR A 164 5.19 1.66 -17.04
C THR A 164 5.49 2.22 -15.65
N LEU A 165 4.61 1.99 -14.68
CA LEU A 165 4.83 2.44 -13.30
C LEU A 165 6.13 1.85 -12.72
N GLN A 166 6.40 0.55 -12.96
CA GLN A 166 7.63 -0.09 -12.49
C GLN A 166 8.92 0.52 -13.08
N ASP A 167 8.85 1.14 -14.27
CA ASP A 167 10.03 1.83 -14.84
C ASP A 167 10.38 3.11 -14.06
N TYR A 168 9.40 3.74 -13.38
CA TYR A 168 9.62 4.91 -12.54
C TYR A 168 9.95 4.57 -11.09
N THR A 169 9.28 3.57 -10.53
CA THR A 169 9.36 3.23 -9.10
C THR A 169 10.35 2.11 -8.79
N GLY A 170 10.82 1.40 -9.83
CA GLY A 170 11.27 0.02 -9.64
C GLY A 170 10.11 -0.89 -9.26
N ALA A 171 10.41 -2.17 -9.05
CA ALA A 171 9.44 -3.14 -8.59
C ALA A 171 10.11 -4.27 -7.79
N LEU A 172 9.36 -4.84 -6.86
CA LEU A 172 9.79 -6.02 -6.11
C LEU A 172 9.70 -7.25 -7.00
N GLY A 173 10.73 -8.11 -6.98
CA GLY A 173 10.55 -9.49 -7.40
C GLY A 173 9.60 -10.21 -6.43
N TRP A 174 9.03 -11.34 -6.83
CA TRP A 174 8.19 -12.15 -5.95
C TRP A 174 8.60 -13.62 -6.00
N ARG A 175 8.39 -14.36 -4.90
CA ARG A 175 8.76 -15.78 -4.79
C ARG A 175 7.90 -16.52 -3.77
N PHE A 176 7.86 -17.85 -3.88
CA PHE A 176 7.06 -18.74 -3.02
C PHE A 176 7.91 -19.74 -2.22
N ASP A 177 9.18 -19.93 -2.59
CA ASP A 177 10.09 -20.93 -2.05
C ASP A 177 10.84 -20.42 -0.80
N ILE A 178 10.09 -19.88 0.17
CA ILE A 178 10.63 -19.35 1.43
C ILE A 178 10.48 -20.39 2.55
N GLY A 179 11.58 -20.63 3.24
CA GLY A 179 11.62 -21.55 4.38
C GLY A 179 11.34 -20.85 5.71
N ASP A 180 11.57 -21.61 6.78
CA ASP A 180 11.56 -21.09 8.16
C ASP A 180 12.79 -20.22 8.44
N ASP A 181 12.72 -19.39 9.49
CA ASP A 181 13.77 -18.49 9.96
C ASP A 181 14.33 -17.51 8.89
N GLU A 182 13.46 -16.98 8.02
CA GLU A 182 13.89 -16.11 6.91
C GLU A 182 14.24 -14.68 7.42
N PRO A 183 15.47 -14.18 7.17
CA PRO A 183 15.82 -12.79 7.44
C PRO A 183 14.97 -11.85 6.58
N THR A 184 14.12 -11.08 7.24
CA THR A 184 13.04 -10.33 6.58
C THR A 184 13.17 -8.84 6.84
N SER A 185 13.11 -8.05 5.77
CA SER A 185 12.92 -6.61 5.86
C SER A 185 11.47 -6.25 5.59
N VAL A 186 10.92 -5.29 6.31
CA VAL A 186 9.56 -4.78 6.09
C VAL A 186 9.62 -3.27 5.92
N PHE A 187 8.86 -2.76 4.95
CA PHE A 187 8.75 -1.34 4.66
C PHE A 187 7.29 -0.91 4.69
N GLY A 188 6.93 0.12 5.45
CA GLY A 188 5.54 0.54 5.57
C GLY A 188 5.34 1.89 6.25
N TYR A 189 4.07 2.28 6.39
CA TYR A 189 3.65 3.59 6.90
C TYR A 189 2.86 3.45 8.22
N PRO A 190 3.52 3.09 9.33
CA PRO A 190 2.83 2.89 10.60
C PRO A 190 2.35 4.19 11.25
N PHE A 191 1.24 4.14 12.00
CA PHE A 191 0.81 5.19 12.95
C PHE A 191 1.28 4.94 14.39
N HIS A 192 1.73 3.72 14.69
CA HIS A 192 2.26 3.28 15.99
C HIS A 192 3.05 1.97 15.80
N GLY A 193 3.32 1.20 16.85
CA GLY A 193 4.15 0.00 16.77
C GLY A 193 5.60 0.18 17.25
N ASP A 194 6.36 -0.88 17.09
CA ASP A 194 7.68 -1.10 17.70
C ASP A 194 8.85 -0.92 16.73
N MET A 195 8.58 -0.56 15.47
CA MET A 195 9.63 -0.31 14.48
C MET A 195 10.63 0.73 15.01
N GLU A 196 11.90 0.35 15.14
CA GLU A 196 12.97 1.24 15.59
C GLU A 196 13.25 2.34 14.54
N ASP A 197 13.76 3.49 15.00
CA ASP A 197 14.09 4.65 14.15
C ASP A 197 12.96 5.13 13.20
N CYS A 198 11.72 4.78 13.54
CA CYS A 198 10.53 5.11 12.77
C CYS A 198 9.75 6.27 13.40
N ALA A 199 9.27 7.16 12.52
CA ALA A 199 8.42 8.29 12.89
C ALA A 199 7.06 7.87 13.46
N ARG A 200 6.49 6.81 12.87
CA ARG A 200 5.15 6.27 13.18
C ARG A 200 4.05 7.34 13.12
N ASP A 201 4.05 8.14 12.06
CA ASP A 201 3.07 9.21 11.84
C ASP A 201 2.08 8.90 10.71
N GLY A 202 2.17 7.72 10.08
CA GLY A 202 1.43 7.35 8.88
C GLY A 202 1.84 8.12 7.64
N GLU A 203 2.84 9.00 7.76
CA GLU A 203 3.28 9.89 6.69
C GLU A 203 4.60 9.45 6.09
N ARG A 204 5.56 9.07 6.94
CA ARG A 204 6.93 8.72 6.53
C ARG A 204 7.12 7.22 6.43
N LEU A 205 7.78 6.79 5.35
CA LEU A 205 8.16 5.39 5.16
C LEU A 205 9.11 4.95 6.27
N CYS A 206 8.78 3.86 6.93
CA CYS A 206 9.60 3.20 7.92
C CYS A 206 10.10 1.86 7.41
N LYS A 207 11.23 1.42 7.97
CA LYS A 207 11.84 0.13 7.71
C LYS A 207 12.14 -0.56 9.03
N CYS A 208 11.88 -1.85 9.11
CA CYS A 208 12.40 -2.71 10.17
C CYS A 208 12.97 -4.00 9.58
N GLN A 209 13.71 -4.73 10.39
CA GLN A 209 14.25 -6.04 10.06
C GLN A 209 13.96 -7.00 11.20
N GLY A 210 13.67 -8.25 10.87
CA GLY A 210 13.42 -9.32 11.82
C GLY A 210 13.67 -10.68 11.20
N ILE A 211 13.47 -11.73 12.00
CA ILE A 211 13.43 -13.11 11.51
C ILE A 211 11.96 -13.50 11.42
N ALA A 212 11.54 -13.94 10.23
CA ALA A 212 10.21 -14.46 10.00
C ALA A 212 10.23 -15.98 10.20
N GLU A 213 9.52 -16.44 11.23
CA GLU A 213 9.33 -17.85 11.55
C GLU A 213 8.11 -18.38 10.79
N MET A 214 8.24 -19.49 10.09
CA MET A 214 7.17 -20.14 9.34
C MET A 214 6.26 -20.92 10.29
N GLN A 215 4.97 -20.58 10.26
CA GLN A 215 3.90 -21.33 10.93
C GLN A 215 3.13 -22.16 9.89
N GLU A 216 2.04 -22.81 10.30
CA GLU A 216 1.29 -23.71 9.42
C GLU A 216 0.75 -23.01 8.16
N SER A 217 0.27 -21.76 8.28
CA SER A 217 -0.33 -21.01 7.17
C SER A 217 0.18 -19.57 7.03
N PHE A 218 1.07 -19.11 7.89
CA PHE A 218 1.57 -17.72 7.88
C PHE A 218 3.02 -17.66 8.33
N TYR A 219 3.71 -16.58 7.95
CA TYR A 219 4.99 -16.19 8.52
C TYR A 219 4.76 -15.25 9.71
N ALA A 220 5.55 -15.40 10.76
CA ALA A 220 5.47 -14.58 11.96
C ALA A 220 6.81 -13.89 12.22
N ILE A 221 6.82 -12.56 12.25
CA ILE A 221 7.94 -11.83 12.83
C ILE A 221 7.66 -11.65 14.32
N THR A 222 8.49 -12.31 15.14
CA THR A 222 8.26 -12.41 16.58
C THR A 222 8.75 -11.17 17.32
N ASN A 223 8.05 -10.83 18.41
CA ASN A 223 8.39 -9.71 19.29
C ASN A 223 8.45 -8.33 18.63
N MET A 224 7.70 -8.14 17.54
CA MET A 224 7.64 -6.87 16.84
C MET A 224 6.21 -6.60 16.41
N TYR A 225 5.61 -5.56 16.99
CA TYR A 225 4.36 -5.01 16.49
C TYR A 225 4.63 -3.99 15.38
N LEU A 226 4.27 -4.27 14.13
CA LEU A 226 4.54 -3.37 13.00
C LEU A 226 3.69 -2.09 13.06
N GLY A 227 2.46 -2.16 13.57
CA GLY A 227 1.55 -1.02 13.78
C GLY A 227 0.43 -0.90 12.74
N GLU A 228 -0.65 -0.19 13.08
CA GLU A 228 -1.68 0.16 12.08
C GLU A 228 -1.06 1.01 10.96
N GLY A 229 -1.53 0.81 9.72
CA GLY A 229 -0.96 1.45 8.53
C GLY A 229 0.10 0.59 7.82
N THR A 230 0.61 -0.44 8.48
CA THR A 230 1.53 -1.41 7.85
C THR A 230 0.81 -2.56 7.15
N SER A 231 -0.52 -2.68 7.27
CA SER A 231 -1.30 -3.59 6.43
C SER A 231 -0.92 -3.40 4.97
N GLY A 232 -0.57 -4.48 4.26
CA GLY A 232 -0.07 -4.38 2.89
C GLY A 232 1.45 -4.17 2.73
N SER A 233 2.20 -4.04 3.83
CA SER A 233 3.66 -3.92 3.79
C SER A 233 4.31 -5.23 3.31
N PRO A 234 5.27 -5.19 2.39
CA PRO A 234 5.94 -6.37 1.89
C PRO A 234 6.86 -6.97 2.94
N PHE A 235 6.76 -8.29 3.13
CA PHE A 235 7.83 -9.08 3.77
C PHE A 235 8.86 -9.41 2.70
N ILE A 236 10.06 -8.86 2.87
CA ILE A 236 11.10 -8.88 1.85
C ILE A 236 12.26 -9.78 2.26
N SER A 237 12.56 -10.76 1.41
CA SER A 237 13.73 -11.64 1.45
C SER A 237 14.85 -11.10 0.55
N GLN A 238 16.11 -11.42 0.91
CA GLN A 238 17.32 -11.11 0.13
C GLN A 238 17.44 -9.62 -0.27
N TYR A 239 17.10 -8.70 0.64
CA TYR A 239 17.26 -7.28 0.38
C TYR A 239 18.73 -6.87 0.28
N ASP A 240 19.17 -6.52 -0.93
CA ASP A 240 20.49 -5.95 -1.20
C ASP A 240 20.41 -4.42 -1.19
N PRO A 241 21.00 -3.74 -0.19
CA PRO A 241 20.97 -2.28 -0.10
C PRO A 241 21.83 -1.56 -1.16
N GLU A 242 22.77 -2.25 -1.83
CA GLU A 242 23.59 -1.66 -2.88
C GLU A 242 22.81 -1.55 -4.19
N THR A 243 22.01 -2.58 -4.51
CA THR A 243 21.24 -2.65 -5.76
C THR A 243 19.76 -2.34 -5.59
N ASN A 244 19.24 -2.36 -4.35
CA ASN A 244 17.82 -2.34 -4.00
C ASN A 244 17.00 -3.50 -4.61
N LEU A 245 17.67 -4.58 -5.03
CA LEU A 245 17.00 -5.79 -5.51
C LEU A 245 16.58 -6.66 -4.32
N CYS A 246 15.40 -7.27 -4.45
CA CYS A 246 14.83 -8.11 -3.41
C CYS A 246 13.59 -8.87 -3.89
N TYR A 247 13.07 -9.77 -3.04
CA TYR A 247 11.86 -10.53 -3.31
C TYR A 247 10.83 -10.37 -2.19
N VAL A 248 9.60 -10.03 -2.54
CA VAL A 248 8.45 -10.14 -1.64
C VAL A 248 7.90 -11.57 -1.68
N TYR A 249 7.47 -12.07 -0.53
CA TYR A 249 6.94 -13.43 -0.41
C TYR A 249 5.73 -13.56 0.51
N ALA A 250 5.47 -12.52 1.31
CA ALA A 250 4.28 -12.37 2.15
C ALA A 250 3.96 -10.87 2.27
N ILE A 251 2.74 -10.55 2.67
CA ILE A 251 2.29 -9.19 2.97
C ILE A 251 1.93 -9.17 4.45
N CYS A 252 2.26 -8.09 5.17
CA CYS A 252 1.75 -7.85 6.53
C CYS A 252 0.21 -7.78 6.50
N ASP A 253 -0.45 -8.75 7.13
CA ASP A 253 -1.91 -8.76 7.28
C ASP A 253 -2.34 -8.16 8.64
N SER A 254 -1.82 -8.71 9.75
CA SER A 254 -2.37 -8.50 11.08
C SER A 254 -1.32 -8.69 12.18
N PHE A 255 -1.77 -8.56 13.43
CA PHE A 255 -0.97 -8.74 14.62
C PHE A 255 -1.67 -9.66 15.64
N LEU A 256 -0.97 -10.71 16.05
CA LEU A 256 -1.44 -11.67 17.05
C LEU A 256 -0.99 -11.25 18.46
N ASP A 257 -1.80 -10.43 19.12
CA ASP A 257 -1.57 -9.90 20.49
C ASP A 257 -1.06 -10.95 21.49
N LYS A 258 -1.64 -12.16 21.44
CA LYS A 258 -1.34 -13.24 22.40
C LYS A 258 0.11 -13.70 22.32
N TYR A 259 0.70 -13.65 21.12
CA TYR A 259 2.04 -14.15 20.83
C TYR A 259 3.04 -13.03 20.53
N ASN A 260 2.56 -11.80 20.38
CA ASN A 260 3.36 -10.64 19.97
C ASN A 260 3.99 -10.85 18.58
N TYR A 261 3.18 -11.32 17.62
CA TYR A 261 3.61 -11.62 16.25
C TYR A 261 2.95 -10.67 15.28
N SER A 262 3.74 -10.01 14.44
CA SER A 262 3.19 -9.47 13.18
C SER A 262 3.27 -10.55 12.13
N ILE A 263 2.17 -10.79 11.42
CA ILE A 263 2.03 -11.95 10.55
C ILE A 263 1.80 -11.54 9.09
N GLY A 264 2.12 -12.46 8.20
CA GLY A 264 1.78 -12.39 6.79
C GLY A 264 1.49 -13.79 6.26
N ASP A 265 0.33 -13.97 5.64
CA ASP A 265 -0.07 -15.26 5.07
C ASP A 265 0.96 -15.83 4.09
N ILE A 266 1.11 -17.16 4.13
CA ILE A 266 1.87 -17.91 3.12
C ILE A 266 1.00 -18.01 1.87
N TRP A 267 1.42 -17.40 0.76
CA TRP A 267 0.62 -17.43 -0.47
C TRP A 267 0.74 -18.77 -1.18
N ASP A 268 -0.39 -19.28 -1.65
CA ASP A 268 -0.41 -20.39 -2.62
C ASP A 268 0.00 -19.89 -4.01
N GLU A 269 0.98 -20.56 -4.62
CA GLU A 269 1.50 -20.21 -5.96
C GLU A 269 0.39 -20.27 -7.03
N GLY A 270 -0.49 -21.27 -6.96
CA GLY A 270 -1.59 -21.43 -7.92
C GLY A 270 -2.61 -20.32 -7.82
N ILE A 271 -3.01 -19.95 -6.60
CA ILE A 271 -3.91 -18.83 -6.34
C ILE A 271 -3.27 -17.52 -6.82
N PHE A 272 -2.02 -17.24 -6.43
CA PHE A 272 -1.33 -16.00 -6.80
C PHE A 272 -1.23 -15.83 -8.33
N LEU A 273 -0.86 -16.90 -9.05
CA LEU A 273 -0.77 -16.88 -10.51
C LEU A 273 -2.15 -16.72 -11.18
N ASP A 274 -3.21 -17.29 -10.60
CA ASP A 274 -4.59 -17.02 -11.05
C ASP A 274 -4.98 -15.55 -10.86
N LEU A 275 -4.65 -14.94 -9.71
CA LEU A 275 -4.88 -13.50 -9.49
C LEU A 275 -4.19 -12.67 -10.56
N LEU A 276 -2.93 -13.01 -10.86
CA LEU A 276 -2.11 -12.28 -11.83
C LEU A 276 -2.71 -12.40 -13.24
N LEU A 277 -3.19 -13.58 -13.62
CA LEU A 277 -3.90 -13.80 -14.89
C LEU A 277 -5.20 -12.99 -14.97
N ARG A 278 -5.96 -12.91 -13.87
CA ARG A 278 -7.25 -12.17 -13.84
C ARG A 278 -7.09 -10.66 -13.91
N ILE A 279 -6.04 -10.11 -13.30
CA ILE A 279 -5.83 -8.66 -13.20
C ILE A 279 -5.05 -8.08 -14.38
N THR A 280 -4.35 -8.93 -15.14
CA THR A 280 -3.63 -8.54 -16.35
C THR A 280 -4.62 -8.33 -17.51
N PRO A 281 -4.60 -7.16 -18.19
CA PRO A 281 -5.53 -6.86 -19.29
C PRO A 281 -5.46 -7.80 -20.50
#